data_AF-A0A069CTM7-F1
#
_entry.id   AF-A0A069CTM7-F1
#
_cell.length_a   1.000
_cell.length_b   1.000
_cell.length_c   1.000
_cell.angle_alpha   90.00
_cell.angle_beta   90.00
_cell.angle_gamma   90.00
#
_symmetry.space_group_name_H-M   'P 1'
#
loop_
_entity.id
_entity.type
_entity.pdbx_description
1 polymer ?
#
loop_
_entity_poly.entity_id
_entity_poly.type
_entity_poly.pdbx_seq_one_letter_code
_entity_poly.pdbx_strand_id
1 'polypeptide(L)'
;MNAIRSLRFEHSITKLCHVLNINRSSYYKCFDGKVAPKVLENQKIRKIIFDIYYQVDFRIGSTKMTHILNSEYGYAISPGCVYRLMKSMNLPQMITLKPKFRYRKNFENQQLPNILAQQFFTEQPNHKWTSDMTFIKPY
;
A
#
# COMPACT_ATOMS: atom_id res chain seq x y z
N MET A 1 7.65 -32.67 0.25
CA MET A 1 7.02 -32.62 1.60
C MET A 1 5.51 -32.88 1.58
N ASN A 2 4.73 -32.27 0.68
CA ASN A 2 3.28 -32.52 0.61
C ASN A 2 2.90 -33.99 0.42
N ALA A 3 3.66 -34.75 -0.38
CA ALA A 3 3.45 -36.19 -0.58
C ALA A 3 3.56 -37.02 0.71
N ILE A 4 4.57 -36.74 1.56
CA ILE A 4 4.69 -37.41 2.87
C ILE A 4 3.50 -37.06 3.76
N ARG A 5 3.05 -35.80 3.74
CA ARG A 5 1.92 -35.36 4.55
C ARG A 5 0.62 -36.07 4.20
N SER A 6 0.37 -36.32 2.92
CA SER A 6 -0.82 -37.03 2.46
C SER A 6 -0.77 -38.52 2.82
N LEU A 7 0.39 -39.17 2.62
CA LEU A 7 0.54 -40.62 2.74
C LEU A 7 0.92 -41.10 4.16
N ARG A 8 1.16 -40.19 5.11
CA ARG A 8 1.63 -40.53 6.47
C ARG A 8 0.69 -41.44 7.27
N PHE A 9 -0.58 -41.49 6.91
CA PHE A 9 -1.59 -42.30 7.58
C PHE A 9 -1.67 -43.72 7.00
N GLU A 10 -1.19 -43.91 5.77
CA GLU A 10 -1.24 -45.19 5.05
C GLU A 10 0.10 -45.94 5.12
N HIS A 11 1.20 -45.20 5.26
CA HIS A 11 2.55 -45.76 5.25
C HIS A 11 3.41 -45.19 6.37
N SER A 12 4.38 -45.99 6.83
CA SER A 12 5.32 -45.53 7.84
C SER A 12 6.18 -44.37 7.30
N ILE A 13 6.38 -43.34 8.12
CA ILE A 13 7.24 -42.19 7.79
C ILE A 13 8.64 -42.63 7.35
N THR A 14 9.15 -43.70 7.97
CA THR A 14 10.45 -44.29 7.61
C THR A 14 10.51 -44.78 6.16
N LYS A 15 9.46 -45.45 5.68
CA LYS A 15 9.36 -45.92 4.29
C LYS A 15 9.17 -44.76 3.33
N LEU A 16 8.29 -43.81 3.66
CA LEU A 16 8.04 -42.61 2.84
C LEU A 16 9.31 -41.76 2.66
N CYS A 17 10.03 -41.48 3.75
CA CYS A 17 11.29 -40.75 3.69
C CYS A 17 12.35 -41.49 2.88
N HIS A 18 12.42 -42.82 2.98
CA HIS A 18 13.37 -43.63 2.21
C HIS A 18 13.07 -43.59 0.71
N VAL A 19 11.80 -43.84 0.32
CA VAL A 19 11.37 -43.83 -1.09
C VAL A 19 11.56 -42.45 -1.73
N LEU A 20 11.29 -41.38 -0.99
CA LEU A 20 11.43 -40.00 -1.47
C LEU A 20 12.85 -39.45 -1.31
N ASN A 21 13.79 -40.25 -0.81
CA ASN A 21 15.18 -39.87 -0.56
C ASN A 21 15.34 -38.60 0.31
N ILE A 22 14.53 -38.50 1.39
CA ILE A 22 14.54 -37.39 2.34
C ILE A 22 15.06 -37.90 3.70
N ASN A 23 15.93 -37.12 4.35
CA ASN A 23 16.38 -37.45 5.70
C ASN A 23 15.20 -37.35 6.70
N ARG A 24 15.06 -38.36 7.58
CA ARG A 24 14.02 -38.39 8.62
C ARG A 24 14.08 -37.16 9.55
N SER A 25 15.28 -36.65 9.84
CA SER A 25 15.44 -35.43 10.65
C SER A 25 14.86 -34.20 9.96
N SER A 26 14.94 -34.11 8.63
CA SER A 26 14.33 -33.04 7.84
C SER A 26 12.80 -33.10 7.87
N TYR A 27 12.22 -34.30 7.92
CA TYR A 27 10.78 -34.48 8.16
C TYR A 27 10.38 -33.85 9.50
N TYR A 28 10.93 -34.34 10.61
CA TYR A 28 10.54 -33.86 11.94
C TYR A 28 10.86 -32.36 12.14
N LYS A 29 11.97 -31.86 11.57
CA LYS A 29 12.30 -30.43 11.61
C LYS A 29 11.26 -29.56 10.89
N CYS A 30 10.67 -30.05 9.80
CA CYS A 30 9.67 -29.31 9.03
C CYS A 30 8.26 -29.44 9.61
N PHE A 31 7.92 -30.60 10.20
CA PHE A 31 6.56 -30.92 10.65
C PHE A 31 6.35 -30.68 12.15
N ASP A 32 7.34 -30.97 12.99
CA ASP A 32 7.28 -30.82 14.45
C ASP A 32 8.16 -29.66 14.95
N GLY A 33 8.90 -29.02 14.04
CA GLY A 33 9.72 -27.86 14.36
C GLY A 33 8.85 -26.67 14.76
N LYS A 34 9.18 -26.05 15.90
CA LYS A 34 8.60 -24.75 16.30
C LYS A 34 8.84 -23.75 15.18
N VAL A 35 7.79 -23.05 14.76
CA VAL A 35 7.90 -21.95 13.79
C VAL A 35 8.87 -20.91 14.34
N ALA A 36 9.87 -20.53 13.55
CA ALA A 36 10.85 -19.55 13.98
C ALA A 36 10.15 -18.22 14.35
N PRO A 37 10.56 -17.54 15.44
CA PRO A 37 9.94 -16.29 15.88
C PRO A 37 9.81 -15.25 14.76
N LYS A 38 10.82 -15.19 13.88
CA LYS A 38 10.83 -14.27 12.73
C LYS A 38 9.73 -14.57 11.71
N VAL A 39 9.38 -15.84 11.51
CA VAL A 39 8.30 -16.24 10.61
C VAL A 39 6.96 -15.82 11.17
N LEU A 40 6.75 -15.99 12.48
CA LEU A 40 5.53 -15.55 13.16
C LEU A 40 5.38 -14.03 13.13
N GLU A 41 6.47 -13.29 13.38
CA GLU A 41 6.50 -11.83 13.26
C GLU A 41 6.15 -11.38 11.84
N ASN A 42 6.79 -11.98 10.82
CA ASN A 42 6.48 -11.68 9.43
C ASN A 42 5.03 -12.00 9.06
N GLN A 43 4.41 -13.04 9.65
CA GLN A 43 2.99 -13.33 9.44
C GLN A 43 2.09 -12.23 10.02
N LYS A 44 2.43 -11.67 11.20
CA LYS A 44 1.71 -10.52 11.76
C LYS A 44 1.83 -9.29 10.87
N ILE A 45 3.06 -8.97 10.44
CA ILE A 45 3.32 -7.83 9.56
C ILE A 45 2.57 -7.99 8.22
N ARG A 46 2.50 -9.21 7.66
CA ARG A 46 1.74 -9.47 6.44
C ARG A 46 0.25 -9.14 6.59
N LYS A 47 -0.38 -9.49 7.73
CA LYS A 47 -1.78 -9.14 7.98
C LYS A 47 -1.99 -7.63 7.97
N ILE A 48 -1.14 -6.91 8.71
CA ILE A 48 -1.19 -5.44 8.79
C ILE A 48 -0.98 -4.80 7.41
N ILE A 49 0.02 -5.26 6.65
CA ILE A 49 0.27 -4.81 5.28
C ILE A 49 -0.98 -5.01 4.43
N PHE A 50 -1.65 -6.17 4.52
CA PHE A 50 -2.85 -6.45 3.74
C PHE A 50 -3.99 -5.50 4.09
N ASP A 51 -4.25 -5.29 5.38
CA ASP A 51 -5.32 -4.43 5.88
C ASP A 51 -5.12 -2.97 5.40
N ILE A 52 -3.92 -2.42 5.59
CA ILE A 52 -3.59 -1.07 5.14
C ILE A 52 -3.69 -0.99 3.61
N TYR A 53 -3.15 -1.98 2.89
CA TYR A 53 -3.14 -1.97 1.43
C TYR A 53 -4.55 -1.99 0.84
N TYR A 54 -5.48 -2.71 1.48
CA TYR A 54 -6.89 -2.72 1.11
C TYR A 54 -7.60 -1.41 1.44
N GLN A 55 -7.35 -0.83 2.62
CA GLN A 55 -7.96 0.44 3.05
C GLN A 55 -7.65 1.62 2.13
N VAL A 56 -6.51 1.60 1.43
CA VAL A 56 -6.06 2.68 0.54
C VAL A 56 -6.25 2.37 -0.95
N ASP A 57 -7.16 1.45 -1.29
CA ASP A 57 -7.45 1.00 -2.65
C ASP A 57 -6.20 0.56 -3.43
N PHE A 58 -5.26 -0.12 -2.77
CA PHE A 58 -4.07 -0.68 -3.40
C PHE A 58 -3.13 0.37 -4.03
N ARG A 59 -3.13 1.62 -3.54
CA ARG A 59 -2.38 2.74 -4.15
C ARG A 59 -0.97 2.97 -3.61
N ILE A 60 -0.55 2.22 -2.59
CA ILE A 60 0.70 2.48 -1.87
C ILE A 60 1.79 1.45 -2.20
N GLY A 61 2.99 1.94 -2.50
CA GLY A 61 4.17 1.10 -2.69
C GLY A 61 4.87 0.74 -1.37
N SER A 62 5.92 -0.08 -1.47
CA SER A 62 6.70 -0.57 -0.33
C SER A 62 7.34 0.55 0.50
N THR A 63 7.78 1.64 -0.12
CA THR A 63 8.40 2.77 0.60
C THR A 63 7.41 3.45 1.53
N LYS A 64 6.22 3.79 1.02
CA LYS A 64 5.17 4.42 1.83
C LYS A 64 4.62 3.46 2.89
N MET A 65 4.46 2.18 2.54
CA MET A 65 4.09 1.13 3.49
C MET A 65 5.12 1.01 4.62
N THR A 66 6.41 1.12 4.33
CA THR A 66 7.47 1.07 5.36
C THR A 66 7.37 2.24 6.32
N HIS A 67 7.11 3.44 5.79
CA HIS A 67 6.91 4.61 6.64
C HIS A 67 5.74 4.39 7.60
N ILE A 68 4.56 4.00 7.09
CA ILE A 68 3.36 3.73 7.89
C ILE A 68 3.63 2.67 8.97
N LEU A 69 4.25 1.54 8.60
CA LEU A 69 4.57 0.47 9.54
C LEU A 69 5.50 0.94 10.66
N ASN A 70 6.47 1.80 10.35
CA ASN A 70 7.42 2.28 11.34
C ASN A 70 6.83 3.41 12.21
N SER A 71 6.06 4.33 11.62
CA SER A 71 5.53 5.51 12.32
C SER A 71 4.27 5.22 13.12
N GLU A 72 3.32 4.46 12.56
CA GLU A 72 1.99 4.25 13.16
C GLU A 72 1.91 2.93 13.95
N TYR A 73 2.61 1.90 13.47
CA TYR A 73 2.57 0.55 14.06
C TYR A 73 3.82 0.22 14.89
N GLY A 74 4.79 1.13 14.96
CA GLY A 74 5.99 1.00 15.79
C GLY A 74 6.96 -0.11 15.38
N TYR A 75 6.91 -0.55 14.12
CA TYR A 75 7.88 -1.53 13.61
C TYR A 75 9.24 -0.87 13.32
N ALA A 76 10.30 -1.66 13.35
CA ALA A 76 11.63 -1.28 12.87
C ALA A 76 11.99 -2.13 11.65
N ILE A 77 11.24 -1.96 10.55
CA ILE A 77 11.42 -2.76 9.33
C ILE A 77 12.07 -1.95 8.21
N SER A 78 12.97 -2.60 7.47
CA SER A 78 13.64 -1.97 6.33
C SER A 78 12.77 -2.00 5.07
N PRO A 79 12.91 -1.01 4.17
CA PRO A 79 12.14 -0.96 2.92
C PRO A 79 12.28 -2.23 2.05
N GLY A 80 13.49 -2.79 1.99
CA GLY A 80 13.74 -4.02 1.26
C GLY A 80 13.04 -5.25 1.85
N CYS A 81 12.85 -5.29 3.17
CA CYS A 81 12.08 -6.34 3.81
C CYS A 81 10.59 -6.23 3.48
N VAL A 82 10.02 -5.02 3.60
CA VAL A 82 8.62 -4.76 3.22
C VAL A 82 8.38 -5.09 1.74
N TYR A 83 9.29 -4.69 0.85
CA TYR A 83 9.21 -5.04 -0.57
C TYR A 83 9.14 -6.56 -0.79
N ARG A 84 10.02 -7.34 -0.15
CA ARG A 84 10.01 -8.81 -0.26
C ARG A 84 8.72 -9.42 0.30
N LEU A 85 8.22 -8.89 1.43
CA LEU A 85 6.96 -9.33 2.01
C LEU A 85 5.81 -9.08 1.04
N MET A 86 5.62 -7.84 0.58
CA MET A 86 4.57 -7.47 -0.37
C MET A 86 4.67 -8.28 -1.67
N LYS A 87 5.87 -8.46 -2.23
CA LYS A 87 6.10 -9.28 -3.43
C LYS A 87 5.71 -10.74 -3.21
N SER A 88 5.89 -11.28 -2.01
CA SER A 88 5.50 -12.65 -1.66
C SER A 88 3.99 -12.83 -1.39
N MET A 89 3.21 -11.74 -1.28
CA MET A 89 1.85 -11.77 -0.77
C MET A 89 0.75 -11.93 -1.84
N ASN A 90 1.09 -12.17 -3.11
CA ASN A 90 0.12 -12.24 -4.22
C ASN A 90 -0.94 -11.11 -4.16
N LEU A 91 -0.50 -9.89 -3.82
CA LEU A 91 -1.39 -8.73 -3.68
C LEU A 91 -1.98 -8.32 -5.03
N PRO A 92 -3.19 -7.73 -5.05
CA PRO A 92 -3.73 -7.10 -6.25
C PRO A 92 -2.74 -6.08 -6.84
N GLN A 93 -2.76 -5.93 -8.16
CA GLN A 93 -1.90 -4.97 -8.83
C GLN A 93 -2.22 -3.55 -8.35
N MET A 94 -1.16 -2.78 -8.09
CA MET A 94 -1.28 -1.38 -7.65
C MET A 94 -2.12 -0.58 -8.65
N ILE A 95 -3.18 0.07 -8.17
CA ILE A 95 -4.04 0.91 -9.01
C ILE A 95 -3.23 2.11 -9.47
N THR A 96 -2.80 2.08 -10.73
CA THR A 96 -2.03 3.16 -11.39
C THR A 96 -2.93 4.14 -12.14
N LEU A 97 -4.25 3.87 -12.17
CA LEU A 97 -5.23 4.75 -12.79
C LEU A 97 -5.25 6.09 -12.05
N LYS A 98 -4.77 7.13 -12.74
CA LYS A 98 -4.97 8.52 -12.31
C LYS A 98 -6.48 8.78 -12.25
N PRO A 99 -6.99 9.43 -11.18
CA PRO A 99 -8.39 9.85 -11.18
C PRO A 99 -8.63 10.71 -12.42
N LYS A 100 -9.72 10.43 -13.15
CA LYS A 100 -10.11 11.29 -14.28
C LYS A 100 -10.40 12.67 -13.71
N PHE A 101 -9.61 13.66 -14.11
CA PHE A 101 -9.91 15.05 -13.81
C PHE A 101 -11.25 15.38 -14.48
N ARG A 102 -12.31 15.45 -13.68
CA ARG A 102 -13.60 15.94 -14.16
C ARG A 102 -13.54 17.45 -14.06
N TYR A 103 -13.25 18.11 -15.17
CA TYR A 103 -13.57 19.53 -15.30
C TYR A 103 -15.07 19.65 -14.98
N ARG A 104 -15.43 20.39 -13.93
CA ARG A 104 -16.82 20.81 -13.74
C ARG A 104 -17.10 21.83 -14.83
N LYS A 105 -17.41 21.33 -16.03
CA LYS A 105 -18.02 22.14 -17.08
C LYS A 105 -19.41 22.45 -16.56
N ASN A 106 -19.57 23.61 -15.92
CA ASN A 106 -20.83 24.35 -15.70
C ASN A 106 -20.59 25.54 -14.75
N PHE A 107 -19.77 26.48 -15.20
CA PHE A 107 -19.94 27.91 -14.89
C PHE A 107 -19.68 28.75 -16.16
N GLU A 108 -19.78 28.16 -17.35
CA GLU A 108 -19.50 28.88 -18.61
C GLU A 108 -20.57 29.91 -18.98
N ASN A 109 -21.69 30.02 -18.25
CA ASN A 109 -22.78 30.96 -18.61
C ASN A 109 -23.39 31.74 -17.43
N GLN A 110 -22.79 31.73 -16.25
CA GLN A 110 -23.08 32.79 -15.28
C GLN A 110 -22.01 33.85 -15.49
N GLN A 111 -22.31 34.84 -16.33
CA GLN A 111 -21.64 36.13 -16.23
C GLN A 111 -21.80 36.57 -14.77
N LEU A 112 -20.74 36.39 -13.97
CA LEU A 112 -20.70 37.03 -12.67
C LEU A 112 -20.82 38.53 -12.94
N PRO A 113 -21.79 39.21 -12.32
CA PRO A 113 -21.95 40.63 -12.54
C PRO A 113 -20.64 41.33 -12.19
N ASN A 114 -20.15 42.22 -13.06
CA ASN A 114 -19.03 43.08 -12.74
C ASN A 114 -19.49 44.13 -11.73
N ILE A 115 -19.52 43.76 -10.45
CA ILE A 115 -19.99 44.59 -9.33
C ILE A 115 -19.17 45.89 -9.24
N LEU A 116 -17.89 45.84 -9.61
CA LEU A 116 -17.01 46.99 -9.52
C LEU A 116 -17.24 48.00 -10.65
N ALA A 117 -17.62 47.53 -11.85
CA ALA A 117 -17.87 48.34 -13.04
C ALA A 117 -16.81 49.43 -13.31
N GLN A 118 -15.53 49.16 -12.97
CA GLN A 118 -14.41 50.10 -13.02
C GLN A 118 -14.58 51.37 -12.15
N GLN A 119 -15.49 51.36 -11.18
CA GLN A 119 -15.64 52.42 -10.19
C GLN A 119 -14.63 52.22 -9.06
N PHE A 120 -13.42 52.76 -9.21
CA PHE A 120 -12.36 52.62 -8.19
C PHE A 120 -12.39 53.70 -7.11
N PHE A 121 -13.12 54.80 -7.32
CA PHE A 121 -13.25 55.87 -6.33
C PHE A 121 -14.10 55.43 -5.12
N THR A 122 -13.63 55.75 -3.92
CA THR A 122 -14.31 55.56 -2.63
C THR A 122 -13.99 56.70 -1.67
N GLU A 123 -14.94 57.08 -0.83
CA GLU A 123 -14.77 58.19 0.13
C GLU A 123 -13.83 57.83 1.30
N GLN A 124 -13.70 56.54 1.60
CA GLN A 124 -12.91 56.01 2.70
C GLN A 124 -12.08 54.80 2.23
N PRO A 125 -10.95 54.50 2.90
CA PRO A 125 -10.14 53.31 2.59
C PRO A 125 -10.90 52.01 2.86
N ASN A 126 -10.40 50.89 2.34
CA ASN A 126 -10.90 49.52 2.57
C ASN A 126 -12.33 49.18 2.10
N HIS A 127 -12.92 49.98 1.21
CA HIS A 127 -14.27 49.72 0.69
C HIS A 127 -14.30 48.81 -0.54
N LYS A 128 -13.21 48.73 -1.31
CA LYS A 128 -13.09 47.92 -2.53
C LYS A 128 -11.71 47.25 -2.56
N TRP A 129 -11.69 45.93 -2.74
CA TRP A 129 -10.47 45.13 -2.76
C TRP A 129 -10.45 44.30 -4.05
N THR A 130 -9.38 44.39 -4.83
CA THR A 130 -9.21 43.65 -6.07
C THR A 130 -7.83 43.02 -6.09
N SER A 131 -7.71 41.80 -6.60
CA SER A 131 -6.43 41.12 -6.82
C SER A 131 -6.44 40.55 -8.23
N ASP A 132 -5.37 40.82 -8.97
CA ASP A 132 -5.10 40.24 -10.28
C ASP A 132 -4.00 39.17 -10.17
N MET A 133 -4.07 38.15 -11.02
CA MET A 133 -3.00 37.16 -11.17
C MET A 133 -2.45 37.27 -12.58
N THR A 134 -1.21 37.75 -12.69
CA THR A 134 -0.50 37.80 -13.97
C THR A 134 0.30 36.52 -14.16
N PHE A 135 0.03 35.80 -15.24
CA PHE A 135 0.80 34.61 -15.60
C PHE A 135 2.08 35.01 -16.35
N ILE A 136 3.24 34.78 -15.75
CA ILE A 136 4.53 34.98 -16.40
C ILE A 136 4.90 33.69 -17.14
N LYS A 137 5.06 33.77 -18.46
CA LYS A 137 5.50 32.62 -19.27
C LYS A 137 7.00 32.36 -19.03
N PRO A 138 7.42 31.11 -18.80
CA PRO A 138 8.84 30.76 -18.77
C PRO A 138 9.47 30.88 -20.18
N TYR A 139 10.75 31.27 -20.23
CA TYR A 139 11.58 31.33 -21.44
C TYR A 139 11.98 29.94 -21.93
#